data_AF-A0A4Y2LS43-F1
#
_entry.id   AF-A0A4Y2LS43-F1
#
_cell.length_a   1.000
_cell.length_b   1.000
_cell.length_c   1.000
_cell.angle_alpha   90.00
_cell.angle_beta   90.00
_cell.angle_gamma   90.00
#
_symmetry.space_group_name_H-M   'P 1'
#
loop_
_entity.id
_entity.type
_entity.pdbx_description
1 polymer ?
#
loop_
_entity_poly.entity_id
_entity_poly.type
_entity_poly.pdbx_seq_one_letter_code
_entity_poly.pdbx_strand_id
1 'polypeptide(L)'
;MMENTTVLDCVLSKFYTERTELHLASIDLQKAFDSIAHEALLRALKSLDVPAIFIDYVAFIYLHCRTTLEFDDGRSPLFHPTVGVRQGDPLSPLLFNIALDGFLRSLPETIGV
;
A
#
# COMPACT_ATOMS: atom_id res chain seq x y z
N MET A 1 10.91 10.98 -6.27
CA MET A 1 10.40 11.96 -7.26
C MET A 1 11.01 11.77 -8.65
N MET A 2 12.26 11.29 -8.79
CA MET A 2 12.87 11.06 -10.12
C MET A 2 12.30 9.84 -10.85
N GLU A 3 11.94 8.77 -10.14
CA GLU A 3 11.48 7.50 -10.75
C GLU A 3 10.23 7.65 -11.62
N ASN A 4 9.17 8.29 -11.14
CA ASN A 4 7.94 8.44 -11.93
C ASN A 4 8.18 9.22 -13.23
N THR A 5 9.04 10.24 -13.18
CA THR A 5 9.40 11.03 -14.37
C THR A 5 10.26 10.21 -15.34
N THR A 6 11.16 9.37 -14.84
CA THR A 6 11.97 8.46 -15.66
C THR A 6 11.11 7.38 -16.32
N VAL A 7 10.12 6.83 -15.61
CA VAL A 7 9.16 5.86 -16.18
C VAL A 7 8.35 6.53 -17.28
N LEU A 8 7.84 7.74 -17.03
CA LEU A 8 7.11 8.51 -18.04
C LEU A 8 7.97 8.77 -19.28
N ASP A 9 9.21 9.21 -19.09
CA ASP A 9 10.14 9.51 -20.17
C ASP A 9 10.50 8.26 -21.00
N CYS A 10 10.62 7.10 -20.35
CA CYS A 10 10.80 5.82 -21.01
C CYS A 10 9.59 5.45 -21.88
N VAL A 11 8.37 5.57 -21.33
CA VAL A 11 7.12 5.28 -22.07
C VAL A 11 6.98 6.20 -23.28
N LEU A 12 7.26 7.50 -23.11
CA LEU A 12 7.25 8.48 -24.20
C LEU A 12 8.32 8.19 -25.26
N SER A 13 9.55 7.86 -24.85
CA SER A 13 10.65 7.55 -25.78
C SER A 13 10.36 6.33 -26.65
N LYS A 14 9.73 5.31 -26.06
CA LYS A 14 9.31 4.11 -26.78
C LYS A 14 8.23 4.42 -27.81
N PHE A 15 7.25 5.24 -27.43
CA PHE A 15 6.21 5.74 -28.34
C PHE A 15 6.79 6.52 -29.54
N TYR A 16 7.72 7.45 -29.30
CA TYR A 16 8.34 8.22 -30.38
C TYR A 16 9.09 7.34 -31.39
N THR A 17 9.58 6.19 -30.94
CA THR A 17 10.27 5.20 -31.78
C THR A 17 9.28 4.32 -32.56
N GLU A 18 8.17 3.91 -31.94
CA GLU A 18 7.25 2.90 -32.48
C GLU A 18 6.01 3.49 -33.20
N ARG A 19 5.74 4.80 -33.09
CA ARG A 19 4.66 5.54 -33.81
C ARG A 19 3.24 4.95 -33.63
N THR A 20 2.94 4.40 -32.47
CA THR A 20 1.61 3.87 -32.12
C THR A 20 0.70 4.97 -31.55
N GLU A 21 -0.51 4.65 -31.04
CA GLU A 21 -1.32 5.56 -30.20
C GLU A 21 -1.09 5.20 -28.72
N LEU A 22 -0.87 6.21 -27.85
CA LEU A 22 -0.61 6.03 -26.43
C LEU A 22 -1.67 6.75 -25.61
N HIS A 23 -2.32 6.01 -24.72
CA HIS A 23 -3.20 6.54 -23.69
C HIS A 23 -2.58 6.23 -22.32
N LEU A 24 -2.33 7.26 -21.52
CA LEU A 24 -1.72 7.13 -20.19
C LEU A 24 -2.66 7.65 -19.11
N ALA A 25 -2.81 6.86 -18.04
CA ALA A 25 -3.43 7.29 -16.81
C ALA A 25 -2.43 7.12 -15.65
N SER A 26 -2.21 8.18 -14.89
CA SER A 26 -1.42 8.13 -13.66
C SER A 26 -2.36 8.25 -12.47
N ILE A 27 -2.27 7.32 -11.53
CA ILE A 27 -3.12 7.26 -10.34
C ILE A 27 -2.24 7.50 -9.12
N ASP A 28 -2.58 8.52 -8.33
CA ASP A 28 -1.95 8.79 -7.04
C ASP A 28 -2.90 8.35 -5.92
N LEU A 29 -2.40 7.51 -5.00
CA LEU A 29 -3.18 6.99 -3.89
C LEU A 29 -3.07 7.94 -2.69
N GLN A 30 -4.17 8.63 -2.39
CA GLN A 30 -4.22 9.51 -1.23
C GLN A 30 -4.01 8.70 0.07
N LYS A 31 -3.03 9.14 0.89
CA LYS A 31 -2.74 8.55 2.21
C LYS A 31 -2.62 7.02 2.17
N ALA A 32 -1.87 6.49 1.20
CA ALA A 32 -1.82 5.07 0.90
C ALA A 32 -1.49 4.18 2.12
N PHE A 33 -0.57 4.61 2.98
CA PHE A 33 -0.24 3.88 4.21
C PHE A 33 -1.38 3.89 5.23
N ASP A 34 -2.17 4.96 5.31
CA ASP A 34 -3.21 5.14 6.32
C ASP A 34 -4.55 4.49 5.90
N SER A 35 -4.69 4.11 4.63
CA SER A 35 -5.95 3.63 4.06
C SER A 35 -6.06 2.11 3.95
N ILE A 36 -5.00 1.35 4.22
CA ILE A 36 -5.03 -0.12 4.14
C ILE A 36 -5.93 -0.70 5.23
N ALA A 37 -7.01 -1.38 4.82
CA ALA A 37 -7.82 -2.17 5.75
C ALA A 37 -7.01 -3.36 6.28
N HIS A 38 -6.98 -3.56 7.60
CA HIS A 38 -6.23 -4.67 8.21
C HIS A 38 -6.71 -6.03 7.71
N GLU A 39 -8.01 -6.21 7.50
CA GLU A 39 -8.54 -7.44 6.92
C GLU A 39 -8.02 -7.71 5.50
N ALA A 40 -7.88 -6.67 4.67
CA ALA A 40 -7.34 -6.80 3.32
C ALA A 40 -5.87 -7.23 3.37
N LEU A 41 -5.08 -6.66 4.27
CA LEU A 41 -3.71 -7.08 4.53
C LEU A 41 -3.63 -8.56 4.97
N LEU A 42 -4.46 -8.96 5.94
CA LEU A 42 -4.47 -10.35 6.42
C LEU A 42 -4.90 -11.35 5.32
N ARG A 43 -5.86 -10.97 4.46
CA ARG A 43 -6.22 -11.78 3.28
C ARG A 43 -5.07 -11.89 2.29
N ALA A 44 -4.37 -10.79 2.00
CA ALA A 44 -3.23 -10.78 1.10
C ALA A 44 -2.07 -11.66 1.61
N LEU A 45 -1.78 -11.61 2.92
CA LEU A 45 -0.78 -12.48 3.54
C LEU A 45 -1.17 -13.96 3.42
N LYS A 46 -2.45 -14.29 3.62
CA LYS A 46 -2.97 -15.65 3.45
C LYS A 46 -2.84 -16.13 2.00
N SER A 47 -3.10 -15.28 1.01
CA SER A 47 -2.97 -15.65 -0.40
C SER A 47 -1.53 -15.87 -0.88
N LEU A 48 -0.54 -15.40 -0.11
CA LEU A 48 0.89 -15.61 -0.38
C LEU A 48 1.46 -16.83 0.37
N ASP A 49 0.61 -17.68 0.96
CA ASP A 49 1.01 -18.84 1.75
C ASP A 49 2.00 -18.52 2.89
N VAL A 50 1.90 -17.31 3.44
CA VAL A 50 2.69 -16.90 4.61
C VAL A 50 2.32 -17.78 5.82
N PRO A 51 3.28 -18.25 6.63
CA PRO A 51 2.98 -19.10 7.78
C PRO A 51 1.92 -18.49 8.71
N ALA A 52 0.92 -19.28 9.09
CA ALA A 52 -0.20 -18.83 9.93
C ALA A 52 0.26 -18.14 11.22
N ILE A 53 1.33 -18.64 11.84
CA ILE A 53 1.95 -18.05 13.04
C ILE A 53 2.33 -16.58 12.80
N PHE A 54 2.92 -16.25 11.65
CA PHE A 54 3.29 -14.88 11.32
C PHE A 54 2.06 -14.00 11.08
N ILE A 55 1.05 -14.55 10.40
CA ILE A 55 -0.22 -13.85 10.16
C ILE A 55 -0.91 -13.52 11.49
N ASP A 56 -0.91 -14.45 12.44
CA ASP A 56 -1.47 -14.26 13.78
C ASP A 56 -0.71 -13.19 14.56
N TYR A 57 0.63 -13.15 14.44
CA TYR A 57 1.44 -12.07 15.03
C TYR A 57 1.08 -10.71 14.44
N VAL A 58 0.97 -10.60 13.11
CA VAL A 58 0.57 -9.35 12.45
C VAL A 58 -0.84 -8.94 12.89
N ALA A 59 -1.80 -9.86 12.88
CA ALA A 59 -3.16 -9.62 13.33
C ALA A 59 -3.20 -9.15 14.79
N PHE A 60 -2.43 -9.79 15.68
CA PHE A 60 -2.34 -9.42 17.08
C PHE A 60 -1.79 -8.00 17.26
N ILE A 61 -0.72 -7.64 16.56
CA ILE A 61 -0.14 -6.29 16.61
C ILE A 61 -1.19 -5.26 16.19
N TYR A 62 -1.85 -5.45 15.05
CA TYR A 62 -2.82 -4.48 14.55
C TYR A 62 -4.09 -4.41 15.40
N LEU A 63 -4.54 -5.50 16.01
CA LEU A 63 -5.73 -5.56 16.88
C LEU A 63 -5.51 -4.95 18.27
N HIS A 64 -4.28 -4.99 18.78
CA HIS A 64 -3.97 -4.51 20.13
C HIS A 64 -3.17 -3.22 20.17
N CYS A 65 -2.67 -2.74 19.04
CA CYS A 65 -1.95 -1.46 18.97
C CYS A 65 -2.88 -0.31 19.38
N ARG A 66 -2.45 0.48 20.36
CA ARG A 66 -3.09 1.72 20.74
C ARG A 66 -2.09 2.84 20.61
N THR A 67 -2.56 4.01 20.19
CA THR A 67 -1.71 5.17 19.98
C THR A 67 -2.38 6.44 20.50
N THR A 68 -1.58 7.48 20.65
CA THR A 68 -2.02 8.84 20.93
C THR A 68 -1.40 9.75 19.87
N LEU A 69 -2.10 10.82 19.52
CA LEU A 69 -1.53 11.91 18.75
C LEU A 69 -0.96 12.93 19.73
N GLU A 70 0.19 13.50 19.38
CA GLU A 70 0.85 14.57 20.12
C GLU A 70 0.83 15.84 19.27
N PHE A 71 0.36 16.92 19.87
CA PHE A 71 0.19 18.24 19.28
C PHE A 71 0.87 19.27 20.19
N ASP A 72 1.12 20.49 19.68
CA ASP A 72 1.80 21.55 20.44
C ASP A 72 1.06 21.93 21.73
N ASP A 73 -0.27 21.80 21.74
CA ASP A 73 -1.17 22.14 22.85
C ASP A 73 -1.61 20.94 23.70
N GLY A 74 -1.14 19.72 23.40
CA GLY A 74 -1.42 18.55 24.22
C GLY A 74 -1.43 17.21 23.48
N ARG A 75 -2.04 16.20 24.09
CA ARG A 75 -2.15 14.84 23.55
C ARG A 75 -3.60 14.43 23.39
N SER A 76 -3.89 13.65 22.34
CA SER A 76 -5.21 13.02 22.20
C SER A 76 -5.45 11.99 23.31
N PRO A 77 -6.70 11.56 23.52
CA PRO A 77 -6.95 10.31 24.23
C PRO A 77 -6.27 9.14 23.52
N LEU A 78 -5.99 8.07 24.28
CA LEU A 78 -5.53 6.81 23.72
C LEU A 78 -6.63 6.21 22.83
N PHE A 79 -6.32 5.95 21.57
CA PHE A 79 -7.25 5.32 20.63
C PHE A 79 -6.60 4.14 19.92
N HIS A 80 -7.44 3.34 19.26
CA HIS A 80 -7.04 2.18 18.49
C HIS A 80 -7.19 2.47 17.00
N PRO A 81 -6.10 2.51 16.21
CA PRO A 81 -6.19 2.64 14.76
C PRO A 81 -6.88 1.41 14.14
N THR A 82 -7.95 1.61 13.38
CA THR A 82 -8.72 0.54 12.74
C THR A 82 -8.33 0.29 11.28
N VAL A 83 -7.54 1.18 10.71
CA VAL A 83 -7.04 1.14 9.33
C VAL A 83 -5.63 1.70 9.28
N GLY A 84 -4.94 1.35 8.22
CA GLY A 84 -3.59 1.78 7.91
C GLY A 84 -2.51 0.90 8.53
N VAL A 85 -1.35 0.95 7.91
CA VAL A 85 -0.10 0.39 8.43
C VAL A 85 0.65 1.48 9.21
N ARG A 86 1.48 1.09 10.17
CA ARG A 86 2.14 2.03 11.07
C ARG A 86 3.28 2.76 10.36
N GLN A 87 3.14 4.05 10.13
CA GLN A 87 4.24 4.85 9.58
C GLN A 87 5.45 4.86 10.53
N GLY A 88 6.65 4.68 9.98
CA GLY A 88 7.90 4.56 10.75
C GLY A 88 8.21 3.16 11.28
N ASP A 89 7.30 2.19 11.10
CA ASP A 89 7.60 0.77 11.34
C ASP A 89 8.36 0.19 10.12
N PRO A 90 9.54 -0.42 10.30
CA PRO A 90 10.31 -1.04 9.21
C PRO A 90 9.54 -2.09 8.41
N LEU A 91 8.54 -2.75 9.01
CA LEU A 91 7.74 -3.79 8.35
C LEU A 91 6.59 -3.20 7.52
N SER A 92 6.12 -1.99 7.84
CA SER A 92 4.96 -1.38 7.18
C SER A 92 5.10 -1.20 5.67
N PRO A 93 6.26 -0.81 5.09
CA PRO A 93 6.42 -0.75 3.64
C PRO A 93 6.20 -2.10 2.95
N LEU A 94 6.68 -3.19 3.55
CA LEU A 94 6.48 -4.53 3.01
C LEU A 94 5.02 -4.96 3.09
N LEU A 95 4.38 -4.73 4.24
CA LEU A 95 2.96 -5.05 4.43
C LEU A 95 2.07 -4.25 3.48
N PHE A 96 2.39 -2.96 3.27
CA PHE A 96 1.72 -2.13 2.28
C PHE A 96 1.84 -2.73 0.88
N ASN A 97 3.04 -3.10 0.44
CA ASN A 97 3.25 -3.70 -0.88
C ASN A 97 2.50 -5.02 -1.04
N ILE A 98 2.44 -5.86 -0.01
CA ILE A 98 1.69 -7.12 -0.04
C ILE A 98 0.19 -6.85 -0.18
N ALA A 99 -0.35 -5.90 0.58
CA ALA A 99 -1.76 -5.53 0.47
C ALA A 99 -2.09 -4.94 -0.92
N LEU A 100 -1.19 -4.10 -1.45
CA LEU A 100 -1.34 -3.51 -2.77
C LEU A 100 -1.26 -4.57 -3.88
N ASP A 101 -0.32 -5.51 -3.82
CA ASP A 101 -0.23 -6.62 -4.77
C ASP A 101 -1.50 -7.48 -4.74
N GLY A 102 -2.02 -7.79 -3.53
CA GLY A 102 -3.29 -8.48 -3.38
C GLY A 102 -4.47 -7.74 -4.01
N PHE A 103 -4.49 -6.41 -3.90
CA PHE A 103 -5.48 -5.57 -4.58
C PHE A 103 -5.31 -5.59 -6.10
N LEU A 104 -4.09 -5.40 -6.61
CA LEU A 104 -3.81 -5.39 -8.05
C LEU A 104 -4.17 -6.72 -8.71
N ARG A 105 -3.90 -7.86 -8.05
CA ARG A 105 -4.31 -9.19 -8.52
C ARG A 105 -5.81 -9.42 -8.53
N SER A 106 -6.58 -8.64 -7.76
CA SER A 106 -8.05 -8.71 -7.77
C SER A 106 -8.67 -7.92 -8.94
N LEU A 107 -7.88 -7.08 -9.60
CA LEU A 107 -8.34 -6.34 -10.78
C LEU A 107 -8.38 -7.28 -12.00
N PRO A 108 -9.28 -7.03 -12.96
CA PRO A 108 -9.29 -7.73 -14.23
C PRO A 108 -7.94 -7.62 -14.94
N GLU A 109 -7.52 -8.66 -15.68
CA GLU A 109 -6.29 -8.65 -16.49
C GLU A 109 -6.27 -7.56 -17.58
N THR A 110 -7.43 -6.96 -17.87
CA THR A 110 -7.55 -5.81 -18.77
C THR A 110 -7.04 -4.51 -18.15
N ILE A 111 -6.78 -4.46 -16.84
CA ILE A 111 -6.26 -3.30 -16.11
C ILE A 111 -4.78 -3.57 -15.77
N GLY A 112 -3.87 -2.92 -16.49
CA GLY A 112 -2.43 -2.99 -16.27
C GLY A 112 -1.69 -3.64 -17.43
N VAL A 113 -1.41 -2.83 -18.46
CA VAL A 113 -0.40 -3.05 -19.51
C VAL A 113 0.22 -1.69 -19.85
#